data_AF-A0A2T2ZGT7-F1
#
_entry.id   AF-A0A2T2ZGT7-F1
#
_cell.length_a   1.000
_cell.length_b   1.000
_cell.length_c   1.000
_cell.angle_alpha   90.00
_cell.angle_beta   90.00
_cell.angle_gamma   90.00
#
_symmetry.space_group_name_H-M   'P 1'
#
loop_
_entity.id
_entity.type
_entity.pdbx_description
1 polymer ?
#
loop_
_entity_poly.entity_id
_entity_poly.type
_entity_poly.pdbx_seq_one_letter_code
_entity_poly.pdbx_strand_id
1 'polypeptide(L)'
;MPQCFSFPIDEFGERRGRSSGEIGHRRGGFGQSLRPFRRALVAALLSERNETLFDRGENLCDRQEEPAENLAAWVALVVEHAATCQGSAALLAEGAHDDDHELHADCARMDHITERLTERARDAGALRAEVTAADIATLINAAAWTREQAGADRAHRLIAVARTGLFE
;
A
#
# COMPACT_ATOMS: atom_id res chain seq x y z
N MET A 1 7.12 -9.40 6.91
CA MET A 1 6.22 -8.52 6.15
C MET A 1 6.21 -7.17 6.83
N PRO A 2 6.46 -6.08 6.11
CA PRO A 2 6.50 -4.74 6.69
C PRO A 2 5.11 -4.32 7.17
N GLN A 3 5.07 -3.46 8.18
CA GLN A 3 3.83 -3.02 8.82
C GLN A 3 2.94 -2.16 7.91
N CYS A 4 3.48 -1.57 6.85
CA CYS A 4 2.74 -0.67 5.96
C CYS A 4 1.70 -1.38 5.07
N PHE A 5 1.80 -2.71 4.92
CA PHE A 5 0.78 -3.54 4.26
C PHE A 5 0.32 -4.72 5.13
N SER A 6 0.71 -4.73 6.41
CA SER A 6 0.40 -5.82 7.34
C SER A 6 -0.61 -5.33 8.37
N PHE A 7 -1.90 -5.39 8.05
CA PHE A 7 -2.90 -5.49 9.10
C PHE A 7 -2.97 -6.94 9.57
N PRO A 8 -3.02 -7.23 10.88
CA PRO A 8 -3.20 -8.58 11.40
C PRO A 8 -4.63 -9.03 11.11
N ILE A 9 -4.78 -10.06 10.26
CA ILE A 9 -6.08 -10.66 9.88
C ILE A 9 -6.53 -11.73 10.90
N ASP A 10 -5.81 -11.92 12.00
CA ASP A 10 -5.96 -13.12 12.85
C ASP A 10 -7.11 -13.08 13.89
N GLU A 11 -8.02 -12.09 13.86
CA GLU A 11 -9.16 -12.04 14.80
C GLU A 11 -10.53 -12.37 14.19
N PHE A 12 -10.63 -12.68 12.88
CA PHE A 12 -11.91 -13.09 12.26
C PHE A 12 -11.73 -14.24 11.26
N GLY A 13 -11.56 -15.47 11.78
CA GLY A 13 -11.59 -16.65 10.92
C GLY A 13 -11.08 -17.95 11.55
N GLU A 14 -11.70 -18.43 12.61
CA GLU A 14 -11.42 -19.76 13.17
C GLU A 14 -11.67 -20.90 12.14
N ARG A 15 -10.64 -21.73 11.96
CA ARG A 15 -10.61 -23.14 11.52
C ARG A 15 -11.00 -23.49 10.07
N ARG A 16 -9.97 -23.81 9.27
CA ARG A 16 -9.97 -25.07 8.48
C ARG A 16 -8.65 -25.81 8.65
N GLY A 17 -8.71 -26.97 9.28
CA GLY A 17 -7.60 -27.92 9.35
C GLY A 17 -7.28 -28.51 7.98
N ARG A 18 -5.99 -28.76 7.73
CA ARG A 18 -5.53 -29.67 6.69
C ARG A 18 -4.43 -30.55 7.29
N SER A 19 -4.64 -31.87 7.20
CA SER A 19 -3.70 -32.89 7.61
C SER A 19 -2.50 -32.96 6.67
N SER A 20 -1.35 -33.30 7.23
CA SER A 20 -0.10 -33.55 6.51
C SER A 20 -0.22 -34.78 5.60
N GLY A 21 0.26 -34.65 4.36
CA GLY A 21 0.48 -35.74 3.43
C GLY A 21 1.85 -35.57 2.79
N GLU A 22 2.73 -36.55 2.98
CA GLU A 22 4.11 -36.59 2.49
C GLU A 22 4.18 -36.42 0.97
N ILE A 23 5.18 -35.67 0.48
CA ILE A 23 5.51 -35.59 -0.94
C ILE A 23 7.00 -35.91 -1.11
N GLY A 24 7.26 -37.05 -1.75
CA GLY A 24 8.60 -37.53 -2.07
C GLY A 24 9.34 -36.65 -3.08
N HIS A 25 10.65 -36.50 -2.86
CA HIS A 25 11.56 -35.84 -3.77
C HIS A 25 11.72 -36.61 -5.09
N ARG A 26 11.41 -35.98 -6.23
CA ARG A 26 12.24 -36.16 -7.43
C ARG A 26 12.09 -35.09 -8.53
N ARG A 27 13.26 -34.81 -9.10
CA ARG A 27 13.60 -34.23 -10.42
C ARG A 27 13.71 -32.71 -10.49
N GLY A 28 14.97 -32.25 -10.43
CA GLY A 28 15.37 -30.90 -10.82
C GLY A 28 15.08 -30.65 -12.30
N GLY A 29 14.19 -29.69 -12.56
CA GLY A 29 13.96 -29.10 -13.87
C GLY A 29 14.50 -27.68 -13.91
N PHE A 30 14.89 -27.24 -15.10
CA PHE A 30 15.38 -25.90 -15.47
C PHE A 30 14.54 -24.69 -14.95
N GLY A 31 13.37 -24.91 -14.35
CA GLY A 31 12.53 -23.87 -13.74
C GLY A 31 13.09 -23.26 -12.44
N GLN A 32 14.11 -23.86 -11.83
CA GLN A 32 14.73 -23.34 -10.60
C GLN A 32 15.81 -22.26 -10.86
N SER A 33 16.35 -22.18 -12.09
CA SER A 33 17.42 -21.23 -12.43
C SER A 33 16.93 -19.79 -12.71
N LEU A 34 15.65 -19.61 -13.06
CA LEU A 34 15.09 -18.30 -13.43
C LEU A 34 14.43 -17.57 -12.25
N ARG A 35 14.20 -18.24 -11.12
CA ARG A 35 13.51 -17.66 -9.97
C ARG A 35 14.29 -16.48 -9.35
N PRO A 36 15.63 -16.55 -9.16
CA PRO A 36 16.41 -15.41 -8.69
C PRO A 36 16.36 -14.21 -9.65
N PHE A 37 16.43 -14.46 -10.97
CA PHE A 37 16.30 -13.42 -11.99
C PHE A 37 14.91 -12.77 -11.99
N ARG A 38 13.85 -13.58 -11.83
CA ARG A 38 12.47 -13.10 -11.72
C ARG A 38 12.27 -12.25 -10.46
N ARG A 39 12.85 -12.65 -9.31
CA ARG A 39 12.81 -11.86 -8.08
C ARG A 39 13.52 -10.52 -8.23
N ALA A 40 14.74 -10.52 -8.77
CA ALA A 40 15.50 -9.29 -9.02
C ALA A 40 14.75 -8.33 -9.95
N LEU A 41 14.09 -8.86 -11.00
CA LEU A 41 13.26 -8.05 -11.88
C LEU A 41 12.04 -7.46 -11.17
N VAL A 42 11.37 -8.25 -10.32
CA VAL A 42 10.20 -7.76 -9.55
C VAL A 42 10.62 -6.73 -8.51
N ALA A 43 11.75 -6.92 -7.82
CA ALA A 43 12.28 -5.95 -6.87
C ALA A 43 12.65 -4.64 -7.56
N ALA A 44 13.38 -4.70 -8.69
CA ALA A 44 13.72 -3.51 -9.48
C ALA A 44 12.47 -2.77 -9.99
N LEU A 45 11.46 -3.51 -10.47
CA LEU A 45 10.20 -2.92 -10.93
C LEU A 45 9.42 -2.26 -9.77
N LEU A 46 9.40 -2.87 -8.58
CA LEU A 46 8.77 -2.26 -7.41
C LEU A 46 9.52 -0.99 -6.99
N SER A 47 10.85 -1.01 -6.95
CA SER A 47 11.67 0.17 -6.62
C SER A 47 11.38 1.33 -7.59
N GLU A 48 11.43 1.10 -8.91
CA GLU A 48 11.11 2.12 -9.93
C GLU A 48 9.69 2.69 -9.75
N ARG A 49 8.76 1.81 -9.39
CA ARG A 49 7.36 2.17 -9.19
C ARG A 49 7.11 2.94 -7.91
N ASN A 50 7.85 2.63 -6.84
CA ASN A 50 7.83 3.36 -5.57
C ASN A 50 8.42 4.76 -5.79
N GLU A 51 9.55 4.87 -6.49
CA GLU A 51 10.11 6.18 -6.88
C GLU A 51 9.11 7.01 -7.69
N THR A 52 8.45 6.40 -8.68
CA THR A 52 7.39 7.09 -9.45
C THR A 52 6.23 7.56 -8.56
N LEU A 53 5.84 6.79 -7.54
CA LEU A 53 4.81 7.18 -6.58
C LEU A 53 5.30 8.38 -5.75
N PHE A 54 6.52 8.32 -5.24
CA PHE A 54 7.09 9.37 -4.40
C PHE A 54 7.28 10.67 -5.18
N ASP A 55 7.77 10.63 -6.41
CA ASP A 55 7.89 11.82 -7.27
C ASP A 55 6.54 12.50 -7.50
N ARG A 56 5.46 11.71 -7.69
CA ARG A 56 4.11 12.26 -7.79
C ARG A 56 3.63 12.86 -6.48
N GLY A 57 3.92 12.21 -5.35
CA GLY A 57 3.60 12.72 -4.02
C GLY A 57 4.30 14.05 -3.73
N GLU A 58 5.59 14.15 -4.04
CA GLU A 58 6.38 15.37 -3.92
C GLU A 58 5.83 16.48 -4.81
N ASN A 59 5.47 16.16 -6.07
CA ASN A 59 4.82 17.13 -6.95
C ASN A 59 3.50 17.67 -6.38
N LEU A 60 2.69 16.81 -5.73
CA LEU A 60 1.46 17.24 -5.05
C LEU A 60 1.76 18.13 -3.84
N CYS A 61 2.85 17.89 -3.12
CA CYS A 61 3.28 18.74 -2.01
C CYS A 61 3.68 20.15 -2.48
N ASP A 62 4.29 20.26 -3.66
CA ASP A 62 4.77 21.54 -4.20
C ASP A 62 3.63 22.42 -4.76
N ARG A 63 2.49 21.83 -5.10
CA ARG A 63 1.30 22.55 -5.57
C ARG A 63 0.71 23.40 -4.44
N GLN A 64 0.57 24.70 -4.70
CA GLN A 64 -0.03 25.65 -3.74
C GLN A 64 -1.55 25.66 -3.79
N GLU A 65 -2.13 25.34 -4.94
CA GLU A 65 -3.56 25.37 -5.18
C GLU A 65 -4.23 24.07 -4.73
N GLU A 66 -5.49 24.19 -4.28
CA GLU A 66 -6.38 23.08 -3.92
C GLU A 66 -5.78 22.02 -2.95
N PRO A 67 -5.35 22.40 -1.73
CA PRO A 67 -4.69 21.48 -0.79
C PRO A 67 -5.50 20.20 -0.49
N ALA A 68 -6.83 20.29 -0.40
CA ALA A 68 -7.70 19.13 -0.23
C ALA A 68 -7.71 18.20 -1.46
N GLU A 69 -7.67 18.74 -2.68
CA GLU A 69 -7.59 17.93 -3.89
C GLU A 69 -6.23 17.24 -4.01
N ASN A 70 -5.15 17.92 -3.62
CA ASN A 70 -3.82 17.32 -3.60
C ASN A 70 -3.74 16.14 -2.63
N LEU A 71 -4.31 16.29 -1.42
CA LEU A 71 -4.41 15.18 -0.46
C LEU A 71 -5.30 14.04 -1.00
N ALA A 72 -6.44 14.36 -1.61
CA ALA A 72 -7.32 13.35 -2.20
C ALA A 72 -6.65 12.58 -3.36
N ALA A 73 -5.90 13.29 -4.21
CA ALA A 73 -5.13 12.69 -5.30
C ALA A 73 -4.04 11.76 -4.76
N TRP A 74 -3.36 12.15 -3.69
CA TRP A 74 -2.38 11.30 -3.02
C TRP A 74 -3.01 10.02 -2.47
N VAL A 75 -4.13 10.12 -1.75
CA VAL A 75 -4.88 8.94 -1.25
C VAL A 75 -5.23 7.98 -2.39
N ALA A 76 -5.72 8.50 -3.52
CA ALA A 76 -6.06 7.69 -4.68
C ALA A 76 -4.83 6.99 -5.28
N LEU A 77 -3.71 7.72 -5.43
CA LEU A 77 -2.45 7.18 -5.95
C LEU A 77 -1.91 6.04 -5.08
N VAL A 78 -1.92 6.19 -3.75
CA VAL A 78 -1.41 5.17 -2.83
C VAL A 78 -2.31 3.93 -2.85
N VAL A 79 -3.64 4.10 -2.87
CA VAL A 79 -4.59 2.98 -2.93
C VAL A 79 -4.46 2.21 -4.24
N GLU A 80 -4.26 2.89 -5.36
CA GLU A 80 -3.96 2.25 -6.64
C GLU A 80 -2.62 1.51 -6.57
N HIS A 81 -1.60 2.13 -5.98
CA HIS A 81 -0.27 1.56 -5.84
C HIS A 81 -0.25 0.26 -5.00
N ALA A 82 -0.96 0.26 -3.87
CA ALA A 82 -1.02 -0.87 -2.95
C ALA A 82 -1.53 -2.16 -3.62
N ALA A 83 -2.62 -2.08 -4.39
CA ALA A 83 -3.26 -3.28 -4.95
C ALA A 83 -2.41 -4.01 -6.00
N THR A 84 -1.56 -3.27 -6.69
CA THR A 84 -0.57 -3.77 -7.66
C THR A 84 0.69 -4.31 -6.99
N CYS A 85 1.04 -3.85 -5.79
CA CYS A 85 2.16 -4.39 -5.02
C CYS A 85 1.79 -5.71 -4.33
N GLN A 86 0.54 -5.89 -3.92
CA GLN A 86 0.04 -7.15 -3.34
C GLN A 86 0.21 -8.36 -4.26
N GLY A 87 0.01 -8.20 -5.57
CA GLY A 87 0.27 -9.26 -6.56
C GLY A 87 1.75 -9.66 -6.69
N SER A 88 2.67 -8.79 -6.26
CA SER A 88 4.12 -8.99 -6.34
C SER A 88 4.73 -9.46 -5.01
N ALA A 89 4.11 -9.13 -3.87
CA ALA A 89 4.58 -9.44 -2.52
C ALA A 89 4.77 -10.95 -2.27
N ALA A 90 3.89 -11.79 -2.85
CA ALA A 90 3.99 -13.25 -2.73
C ALA A 90 5.27 -13.83 -3.34
N LEU A 91 5.87 -13.17 -4.35
CA LEU A 91 7.11 -13.63 -4.99
C LEU A 91 8.36 -13.17 -4.22
N LEU A 92 8.29 -12.05 -3.50
CA LEU A 92 9.43 -11.45 -2.79
C LEU A 92 9.62 -11.99 -1.38
N ALA A 93 8.54 -12.40 -0.70
CA ALA A 93 8.55 -12.92 0.67
C ALA A 93 9.49 -14.12 0.91
N GLU A 94 9.92 -14.83 -0.14
CA GLU A 94 10.85 -15.97 -0.06
C GLU A 94 12.33 -15.55 0.17
N GLY A 95 12.70 -14.25 0.19
CA GLY A 95 14.11 -13.80 0.28
C GLY A 95 14.39 -12.51 1.09
N ALA A 96 13.58 -12.24 2.11
CA ALA A 96 13.34 -10.93 2.74
C ALA A 96 14.49 -10.22 3.50
N HIS A 97 15.74 -10.71 3.53
CA HIS A 97 16.73 -10.16 4.47
C HIS A 97 17.26 -8.76 4.10
N ASP A 98 17.51 -8.46 2.82
CA ASP A 98 17.88 -7.11 2.37
C ASP A 98 16.64 -6.25 2.06
N ASP A 99 15.57 -6.91 1.58
CA ASP A 99 14.30 -6.30 1.20
C ASP A 99 13.62 -5.58 2.40
N ASP A 100 13.82 -6.06 3.64
CA ASP A 100 13.22 -5.47 4.84
C ASP A 100 13.74 -4.03 5.13
N HIS A 101 14.98 -3.70 4.76
CA HIS A 101 15.55 -2.37 4.97
C HIS A 101 15.04 -1.33 3.96
N GLU A 102 15.04 -1.67 2.67
CA GLU A 102 14.53 -0.78 1.60
C GLU A 102 13.04 -0.49 1.82
N LEU A 103 12.29 -1.52 2.20
CA LEU A 103 10.87 -1.41 2.44
C LEU A 103 10.55 -0.52 3.65
N HIS A 104 11.40 -0.52 4.68
CA HIS A 104 11.26 0.42 5.79
C HIS A 104 11.45 1.88 5.34
N ALA A 105 12.41 2.14 4.45
CA ALA A 105 12.65 3.48 3.91
C ALA A 105 11.48 3.96 3.03
N ASP A 106 10.91 3.09 2.20
CA ASP A 106 9.74 3.40 1.38
C ASP A 106 8.51 3.74 2.23
N CYS A 107 8.29 2.99 3.32
CA CYS A 107 7.20 3.27 4.26
C CYS A 107 7.37 4.66 4.89
N ALA A 108 8.58 4.97 5.38
CA ALA A 108 8.87 6.26 5.99
C ALA A 108 8.66 7.43 5.01
N ARG A 109 9.04 7.26 3.73
CA ARG A 109 8.84 8.27 2.69
C ARG A 109 7.35 8.48 2.39
N MET A 110 6.57 7.40 2.34
CA MET A 110 5.11 7.48 2.15
C MET A 110 4.41 8.18 3.32
N ASP A 111 4.81 7.88 4.56
CA ASP A 111 4.30 8.53 5.77
C ASP A 111 4.62 10.02 5.76
N HIS A 112 5.86 10.39 5.39
CA HIS A 112 6.30 11.78 5.32
C HIS A 112 5.50 12.61 4.30
N ILE A 113 5.25 12.08 3.10
CA ILE A 113 4.43 12.74 2.09
C ILE A 113 2.98 12.89 2.58
N THR A 114 2.44 11.85 3.22
CA THR A 114 1.09 11.87 3.79
C THR A 114 0.95 12.95 4.86
N GLU A 115 1.94 13.06 5.76
CA GLU A 115 1.98 14.08 6.79
C GLU A 115 1.99 15.49 6.19
N ARG A 116 2.90 15.77 5.25
CA ARG A 116 3.01 17.08 4.59
C ARG A 116 1.73 17.51 3.89
N LEU A 117 1.09 16.61 3.13
CA LEU A 117 -0.16 16.92 2.45
C LEU A 117 -1.31 17.15 3.44
N THR A 118 -1.33 16.38 4.53
CA THR A 118 -2.34 16.53 5.59
C THR A 118 -2.20 17.88 6.30
N GLU A 119 -0.97 18.27 6.65
CA GLU A 119 -0.68 19.57 7.25
C GLU A 119 -1.10 20.72 6.34
N ARG A 120 -0.72 20.68 5.06
CA ARG A 120 -1.13 21.70 4.09
C ARG A 120 -2.64 21.81 3.94
N ALA A 121 -3.35 20.68 3.89
CA ALA A 121 -4.81 20.69 3.83
C ALA A 121 -5.44 21.26 5.10
N ARG A 122 -4.85 20.98 6.26
CA ARG A 122 -5.28 21.53 7.56
C ARG A 122 -5.04 23.03 7.66
N ASP A 123 -3.85 23.50 7.29
CA ASP A 123 -3.47 24.92 7.33
C ASP A 123 -4.34 25.77 6.40
N ALA A 124 -4.78 25.19 5.28
CA ALA A 124 -5.73 25.81 4.36
C ALA A 124 -7.19 25.79 4.85
N GLY A 125 -7.47 25.21 6.02
CA GLY A 125 -8.82 25.08 6.57
C GLY A 125 -9.70 24.09 5.81
N ALA A 126 -9.11 23.24 4.96
CA ALA A 126 -9.83 22.29 4.12
C ALA A 126 -9.99 20.90 4.76
N LEU A 127 -9.36 20.70 5.92
CA LEU A 127 -9.44 19.48 6.72
C LEU A 127 -10.00 19.82 8.12
N ARG A 128 -10.86 18.94 8.65
CA ARG A 128 -11.33 19.04 10.05
C ARG A 128 -10.13 18.95 11.01
N ALA A 129 -10.15 19.75 12.07
CA ALA A 129 -9.01 19.92 12.98
C ALA A 129 -8.59 18.62 13.68
N GLU A 130 -9.53 17.71 13.87
CA GLU A 130 -9.33 16.42 14.55
C GLU A 130 -8.70 15.37 13.64
N VAL A 131 -8.70 15.56 12.32
CA VAL A 131 -8.17 14.57 11.38
C VAL A 131 -6.64 14.64 11.36
N THR A 132 -6.00 13.52 11.63
CA THR A 132 -4.54 13.37 11.68
C THR A 132 -3.99 12.67 10.44
N ALA A 133 -2.68 12.75 10.21
CA ALA A 133 -2.03 11.98 9.15
C ALA A 133 -2.18 10.46 9.36
N ALA A 134 -2.24 10.02 10.62
CA ALA A 134 -2.50 8.62 10.98
C ALA A 134 -3.91 8.15 10.57
N ASP A 135 -4.92 9.04 10.66
CA ASP A 135 -6.27 8.74 10.17
C ASP A 135 -6.28 8.59 8.65
N ILE A 136 -5.54 9.45 7.94
CA ILE A 136 -5.38 9.36 6.48
C ILE A 136 -4.66 8.07 6.07
N ALA A 137 -3.56 7.72 6.74
CA ALA A 137 -2.86 6.46 6.51
C ALA A 137 -3.76 5.25 6.77
N THR A 138 -4.57 5.31 7.84
CA THR A 138 -5.56 4.26 8.15
C THR A 138 -6.64 4.15 7.06
N LEU A 139 -7.14 5.28 6.55
CA LEU A 139 -8.09 5.32 5.45
C LEU A 139 -7.51 4.70 4.17
N ILE A 140 -6.26 5.06 3.83
CA ILE A 140 -5.52 4.48 2.70
C ILE A 140 -5.45 2.96 2.84
N ASN A 141 -5.06 2.46 4.01
CA ASN A 141 -4.96 1.02 4.27
C ASN A 141 -6.32 0.32 4.15
N ALA A 142 -7.37 0.89 4.73
CA ALA A 142 -8.72 0.34 4.64
C ALA A 142 -9.25 0.31 3.19
N ALA A 143 -8.94 1.34 2.40
CA ALA A 143 -9.33 1.42 1.00
C ALA A 143 -8.53 0.45 0.12
N ALA A 144 -7.23 0.29 0.35
CA ALA A 144 -6.39 -0.70 -0.32
C ALA A 144 -6.90 -2.13 -0.05
N TRP A 145 -7.17 -2.46 1.21
CA TRP A 145 -7.77 -3.74 1.59
C TRP A 145 -9.15 -3.94 0.95
N THR A 146 -10.00 -2.92 0.96
CA THR A 146 -11.33 -3.00 0.32
C THR A 146 -11.20 -3.23 -1.17
N ARG A 147 -10.22 -2.62 -1.83
CA ARG A 147 -9.98 -2.79 -3.26
C ARG A 147 -9.60 -4.23 -3.57
N GLU A 148 -8.78 -4.85 -2.73
CA GLU A 148 -8.41 -6.26 -2.84
C GLU A 148 -9.62 -7.18 -2.68
N GLN A 149 -10.41 -6.96 -1.63
CA GLN A 149 -11.46 -7.90 -1.22
C GLN A 149 -12.80 -7.71 -1.96
N ALA A 150 -13.11 -6.47 -2.34
CA ALA A 150 -14.42 -6.06 -2.85
C ALA A 150 -14.35 -5.23 -4.15
N GLY A 151 -13.15 -4.98 -4.68
CA GLY A 151 -12.93 -4.31 -5.96
C GLY A 151 -12.77 -2.78 -5.89
N ALA A 152 -12.21 -2.22 -6.96
CA ALA A 152 -11.86 -0.80 -7.05
C ALA A 152 -13.06 0.14 -6.87
N ASP A 153 -14.22 -0.18 -7.45
CA ASP A 153 -15.43 0.64 -7.33
C ASP A 153 -15.88 0.80 -5.88
N ARG A 154 -15.72 -0.25 -5.05
CA ARG A 154 -16.08 -0.20 -3.62
C ARG A 154 -15.10 0.69 -2.86
N ALA A 155 -13.80 0.57 -3.12
CA ALA A 155 -12.78 1.39 -2.50
C ALA A 155 -12.94 2.88 -2.85
N HIS A 156 -13.16 3.21 -4.13
CA HIS A 156 -13.40 4.58 -4.57
C HIS A 156 -14.64 5.20 -3.91
N ARG A 157 -15.73 4.42 -3.78
CA ARG A 157 -16.92 4.88 -3.05
C ARG A 157 -16.64 5.16 -1.58
N LEU A 158 -15.85 4.31 -0.89
CA LEU A 158 -15.51 4.54 0.52
C LEU A 158 -14.66 5.81 0.69
N ILE A 159 -13.68 6.04 -0.17
CA ILE A 159 -12.86 7.27 -0.15
C ILE A 159 -13.76 8.49 -0.39
N ALA A 160 -14.68 8.42 -1.36
CA ALA A 160 -15.62 9.50 -1.65
C ALA A 160 -16.51 9.80 -0.43
N VAL A 161 -17.08 8.77 0.20
CA VAL A 161 -17.89 8.93 1.42
C VAL A 161 -17.08 9.50 2.59
N ALA A 162 -15.83 9.07 2.78
CA ALA A 162 -14.97 9.62 3.83
C ALA A 162 -14.71 11.12 3.62
N ARG A 163 -14.62 11.55 2.36
CA ARG A 163 -14.42 12.95 1.97
C ARG A 163 -15.69 13.80 2.09
N THR A 164 -16.85 13.28 1.68
CA THR A 164 -18.11 14.05 1.67
C THR A 164 -18.92 13.93 2.96
N GLY A 165 -18.63 12.93 3.80
CA GLY A 165 -19.49 12.53 4.91
C GLY A 165 -20.58 11.55 4.46
N LEU A 166 -21.13 10.81 5.43
CA LEU A 166 -22.21 9.84 5.23
C LEU A 166 -23.59 10.38 5.61
N PHE A 167 -23.64 11.35 6.52
CA PHE A 167 -24.85 11.95 7.06
C PHE A 167 -24.82 13.46 6.78
N GLU A 168 -25.99 14.03 6.53
CA GLU A 168 -26.24 15.47 6.36
C GLU A 168 -26.35 16.19 7.71
#